data_AF-A0A2T9JX08-F1
#
_entry.id   AF-A0A2T9JX08-F1
#
_cell.length_a   1.000
_cell.length_b   1.000
_cell.length_c   1.000
_cell.angle_alpha   90.00
_cell.angle_beta   90.00
_cell.angle_gamma   90.00
#
_symmetry.space_group_name_H-M   'P 1'
#
loop_
_entity.id
_entity.type
_entity.pdbx_description
1 polymer ?
#
loop_
_entity_poly.entity_id
_entity_poly.type
_entity_poly.pdbx_seq_one_letter_code
_entity_poly.pdbx_strand_id
1 'polypeptide(L)'
;MAYADLAAALDWTAWPAERRSRLADFAAAAACTDILRRTIDGKRLARVARRIGEPALDAVLASPPGLVAAIPQAQAALGDDEAFTALGAGVLLAEAGRRPVLVARLSEFFDVAPLAIDPDRGLSAAHAARGLFMAFEAGALEAAA
;
A
#
# COMPACT_ATOMS: atom_id res chain seq x y z
N MET A 1 -5.77 -4.67 27.23
CA MET A 1 -6.35 -4.74 25.87
C MET A 1 -5.72 -5.92 25.17
N ALA A 2 -6.53 -6.87 24.69
CA ALA A 2 -6.01 -8.09 24.10
C ALA A 2 -5.47 -7.84 22.68
N TYR A 3 -4.64 -8.76 22.16
CA TYR A 3 -4.11 -8.67 20.79
C TYR A 3 -5.22 -8.58 19.75
N ALA A 4 -6.29 -9.37 19.92
CA ALA A 4 -7.44 -9.36 19.02
C ALA A 4 -8.10 -7.97 18.93
N ASP A 5 -8.21 -7.26 20.06
CA ASP A 5 -8.81 -5.92 20.10
C ASP A 5 -7.92 -4.88 19.38
N LEU A 6 -6.60 -4.99 19.53
CA LEU A 6 -5.64 -4.10 18.89
C LEU A 6 -5.51 -4.35 17.39
N ALA A 7 -5.55 -5.61 16.96
CA ALA A 7 -5.57 -5.98 15.55
C ALA A 7 -6.91 -5.62 14.91
N ALA A 8 -8.05 -5.88 15.58
CA ALA A 8 -9.38 -5.52 15.08
C ALA A 8 -9.57 -4.01 14.89
N ALA A 9 -8.84 -3.18 15.63
CA ALA A 9 -8.81 -1.73 15.40
C ALA A 9 -8.19 -1.36 14.04
N LEU A 10 -7.42 -2.27 13.45
CA LEU A 10 -6.92 -2.21 12.07
C LEU A 10 -7.82 -3.12 11.22
N ASP A 11 -8.90 -2.56 10.68
CA ASP A 11 -9.99 -3.30 10.01
C ASP A 11 -9.49 -4.31 8.96
N TRP A 12 -8.41 -3.97 8.25
CA TRP A 12 -7.85 -4.81 7.19
C TRP A 12 -7.27 -6.13 7.70
N THR A 13 -6.87 -6.22 8.97
CA THR A 13 -6.30 -7.45 9.54
C THR A 13 -7.33 -8.58 9.64
N ALA A 14 -8.63 -8.24 9.71
CA ALA A 14 -9.72 -9.22 9.72
C ALA A 14 -10.13 -9.67 8.31
N TRP A 15 -9.61 -9.06 7.24
CA TRP A 15 -9.98 -9.38 5.87
C TRP A 15 -9.40 -10.73 5.40
N PRO A 16 -9.99 -11.36 4.37
CA PRO A 16 -9.41 -12.52 3.70
C PRO A 16 -7.99 -12.25 3.19
N ALA A 17 -7.14 -13.28 3.19
CA ALA A 17 -5.72 -13.17 2.85
C ALA A 17 -5.49 -12.54 1.46
N GLU A 18 -6.30 -12.93 0.48
CA GLU A 18 -6.21 -12.43 -0.90
C GLU A 18 -6.54 -10.93 -0.97
N ARG A 19 -7.49 -10.46 -0.16
CA ARG A 19 -7.82 -9.03 -0.09
C ARG A 19 -6.75 -8.23 0.63
N ARG A 20 -6.14 -8.78 1.68
CA ARG A 20 -4.98 -8.16 2.37
C ARG A 20 -3.77 -8.04 1.43
N SER A 21 -3.49 -9.09 0.67
CA SER A 21 -2.43 -9.09 -0.35
C SER A 21 -2.67 -8.01 -1.42
N ARG A 22 -3.90 -7.92 -1.96
CA ARG A 22 -4.27 -6.86 -2.91
C ARG A 22 -4.15 -5.46 -2.31
N LEU A 23 -4.57 -5.27 -1.06
CA LEU A 23 -4.40 -3.98 -0.37
C LEU A 23 -2.91 -3.62 -0.22
N ALA A 24 -2.04 -4.59 0.09
CA ALA A 24 -0.60 -4.35 0.21
C ALA A 24 0.02 -3.92 -1.14
N ASP A 25 -0.28 -4.64 -2.22
CA ASP A 25 0.21 -4.26 -3.55
C ASP A 25 -0.36 -2.88 -3.99
N PHE A 26 -1.61 -2.57 -3.63
CA PHE A 26 -2.19 -1.25 -3.85
C PHE A 26 -1.51 -0.16 -3.02
N ALA A 27 -1.19 -0.44 -1.76
CA ALA A 27 -0.48 0.49 -0.88
C ALA A 27 0.95 0.77 -1.38
N ALA A 28 1.62 -0.24 -1.94
CA ALA A 28 2.90 -0.05 -2.62
C ALA A 28 2.76 0.87 -3.83
N ALA A 29 1.75 0.65 -4.68
CA ALA A 29 1.48 1.52 -5.83
C ALA A 29 1.19 2.97 -5.39
N ALA A 30 0.36 3.15 -4.35
CA ALA A 30 0.03 4.45 -3.78
C ALA A 30 1.28 5.17 -3.23
N ALA A 31 2.17 4.46 -2.54
CA ALA A 31 3.47 4.98 -2.08
C ALA A 31 4.40 5.39 -3.23
N CYS A 32 4.26 4.76 -4.39
CA CYS A 32 5.02 5.05 -5.60
C CYS A 32 4.38 6.11 -6.51
N THR A 33 3.19 6.63 -6.19
CA THR A 33 2.38 7.46 -7.11
C THR A 33 3.15 8.63 -7.73
N ASP A 34 3.87 9.40 -6.92
CA ASP A 34 4.62 10.57 -7.41
C ASP A 34 5.73 10.19 -8.42
N ILE A 35 6.34 9.02 -8.23
CA ILE A 35 7.35 8.48 -9.16
C ILE A 35 6.66 7.98 -10.43
N LEU A 36 5.57 7.22 -10.27
CA LEU A 36 4.82 6.65 -11.39
C LEU A 36 4.27 7.73 -12.33
N ARG A 37 3.74 8.84 -11.79
CA ARG A 37 3.27 9.99 -12.59
C ARG A 37 4.34 10.66 -13.43
N ARG A 38 5.59 10.65 -12.95
CA ARG A 38 6.74 11.27 -13.64
C ARG A 38 7.45 10.28 -14.56
N THR A 39 7.05 9.01 -14.52
CA THR A 39 7.74 7.94 -15.24
C THR A 39 7.24 7.88 -16.68
N ILE A 40 8.17 8.03 -17.63
CA ILE A 40 7.94 7.75 -19.06
C ILE A 40 8.25 6.29 -19.42
N ASP A 41 8.78 5.51 -18.48
CA ASP A 41 9.11 4.10 -18.66
C ASP A 41 7.84 3.24 -18.57
N GLY A 42 7.26 2.96 -19.74
CA GLY A 42 6.09 2.10 -19.86
C GLY A 42 6.28 0.69 -19.30
N LYS A 43 7.52 0.19 -19.16
CA LYS A 43 7.76 -1.13 -18.55
C LYS A 43 7.49 -1.12 -17.05
N ARG A 44 7.82 -0.01 -16.37
CA ARG A 44 7.53 0.16 -14.93
C ARG A 44 6.03 0.27 -14.69
N LEU A 45 5.33 1.06 -15.49
CA LEU A 45 3.87 1.17 -15.42
C LEU A 45 3.21 -0.19 -15.69
N ALA A 46 3.62 -0.90 -16.74
CA ALA A 46 3.10 -2.23 -17.05
C ALA A 46 3.39 -3.26 -15.94
N ARG A 47 4.53 -3.16 -15.24
CA ARG A 47 4.82 -4.02 -14.09
C ARG A 47 3.82 -3.78 -12.96
N VAL A 48 3.58 -2.53 -12.58
CA VAL A 48 2.61 -2.21 -11.53
C VAL A 48 1.20 -2.61 -11.94
N ALA A 49 0.80 -2.34 -13.19
CA ALA A 49 -0.49 -2.76 -13.72
C ALA A 49 -0.70 -4.29 -13.67
N ARG A 50 0.34 -5.10 -13.93
CA ARG A 50 0.24 -6.57 -13.79
C ARG A 50 -0.04 -7.01 -12.36
N ARG A 51 0.32 -6.21 -11.36
CA ARG A 51 0.13 -6.55 -9.94
C ARG A 51 -1.24 -6.13 -9.42
N ILE A 52 -1.61 -4.88 -9.66
CA ILE A 52 -2.84 -4.31 -9.08
C ILE A 52 -4.01 -4.26 -10.08
N GLY A 53 -3.75 -4.52 -11.36
CA GLY A 53 -4.68 -4.30 -12.46
C GLY A 53 -4.55 -2.89 -13.07
N GLU A 54 -4.80 -2.77 -14.37
CA GLU A 54 -4.80 -1.47 -15.07
C GLU A 54 -5.80 -0.48 -14.45
N PRO A 55 -7.06 -0.85 -14.13
CA PRO A 55 -8.00 0.10 -13.52
C PRO A 55 -7.55 0.62 -12.15
N ALA A 56 -6.91 -0.23 -11.36
CA ALA A 56 -6.37 0.16 -10.06
C ALA A 56 -5.17 1.11 -10.22
N LEU A 57 -4.30 0.86 -11.22
CA LEU A 57 -3.19 1.76 -11.53
C LEU A 57 -3.71 3.13 -11.96
N ASP A 58 -4.72 3.19 -12.82
CA ASP A 58 -5.33 4.43 -13.26
C ASP A 58 -5.92 5.21 -12.07
N ALA A 59 -6.63 4.53 -11.18
CA ALA A 59 -7.15 5.10 -9.93
C ALA A 59 -6.04 5.69 -9.02
N VAL A 60 -4.92 4.97 -8.86
CA VAL A 60 -3.75 5.45 -8.12
C VAL A 60 -3.18 6.71 -8.80
N LEU A 61 -3.01 6.68 -10.12
CA LEU A 61 -2.47 7.79 -10.89
C LEU A 61 -3.42 9.00 -10.93
N ALA A 62 -4.73 8.81 -10.79
CA ALA A 62 -5.74 9.86 -10.73
C ALA A 62 -5.89 10.52 -9.34
N SER A 63 -5.32 9.94 -8.28
CA SER A 63 -5.41 10.48 -6.92
C SER A 63 -4.88 11.93 -6.80
N PRO A 64 -5.26 12.74 -5.79
CA PRO A 64 -4.67 14.06 -5.62
C PRO A 64 -3.12 14.04 -5.47
N PRO A 65 -2.36 14.95 -6.11
CA PRO A 65 -0.93 15.11 -5.87
C PRO A 65 -0.61 15.38 -4.39
N GLY A 66 0.41 14.73 -3.85
CA GLY A 66 0.80 14.88 -2.45
C GLY A 66 -0.14 14.20 -1.44
N LEU A 67 -1.15 13.42 -1.90
CA LEU A 67 -2.01 12.64 -1.01
C LEU A 67 -1.20 11.66 -0.16
N VAL A 68 -0.20 11.02 -0.77
CA VAL A 68 0.74 10.13 -0.08
C VAL A 68 2.07 10.86 0.09
N ALA A 69 2.56 10.94 1.33
CA ALA A 69 3.87 11.51 1.60
C ALA A 69 4.97 10.67 0.92
N ALA A 70 6.01 11.34 0.40
CA ALA A 70 7.10 10.67 -0.28
C ALA A 70 7.79 9.63 0.61
N ILE A 71 7.82 8.38 0.16
CA ILE A 71 8.51 7.27 0.82
C ILE A 71 9.87 7.04 0.14
N PRO A 72 11.01 7.25 0.82
CA PRO A 72 12.34 7.13 0.22
C PRO A 72 12.61 5.79 -0.48
N GLN A 73 12.06 4.71 0.05
CA GLN A 73 12.20 3.34 -0.44
C GLN A 73 11.44 3.09 -1.75
N ALA A 74 10.45 3.92 -2.10
CA ALA A 74 9.55 3.71 -3.23
C ALA A 74 10.28 3.62 -4.57
N GLN A 75 11.34 4.40 -4.78
CA GLN A 75 12.12 4.38 -6.01
C GLN A 75 12.84 3.04 -6.22
N ALA A 76 13.43 2.49 -5.16
CA ALA A 76 14.12 1.21 -5.23
C ALA A 76 13.12 0.05 -5.40
N ALA A 77 11.99 0.12 -4.68
CA ALA A 77 10.94 -0.90 -4.71
C ALA A 77 10.30 -1.09 -6.10
N LEU A 78 10.18 -0.03 -6.91
CA LEU A 78 9.67 -0.17 -8.29
C LEU A 78 10.55 -1.05 -9.20
N GLY A 79 11.82 -1.23 -8.84
CA GLY A 79 12.79 -2.02 -9.58
C GLY A 79 12.63 -3.53 -9.41
N ASP A 80 11.97 -3.98 -8.34
CA ASP A 80 12.00 -5.37 -7.88
C ASP A 80 10.65 -5.79 -7.29
N ASP A 81 10.13 -6.95 -7.71
CA ASP A 81 8.77 -7.38 -7.35
C ASP A 81 8.65 -7.74 -5.86
N GLU A 82 9.70 -8.30 -5.26
CA GLU A 82 9.73 -8.63 -3.83
C GLU A 82 9.79 -7.34 -2.99
N ALA A 83 10.67 -6.41 -3.36
CA ALA A 83 10.77 -5.10 -2.73
C ALA A 83 9.48 -4.27 -2.86
N PHE A 84 8.74 -4.41 -3.96
CA PHE A 84 7.43 -3.78 -4.14
C PHE A 84 6.41 -4.31 -3.13
N THR A 85 6.30 -5.64 -2.97
CA THR A 85 5.41 -6.23 -1.96
C THR A 85 5.86 -5.86 -0.54
N ALA A 86 7.17 -5.88 -0.28
CA ALA A 86 7.73 -5.50 1.01
C ALA A 86 7.46 -4.02 1.36
N LEU A 87 7.45 -3.13 0.38
CA LEU A 87 7.02 -1.73 0.55
C LEU A 87 5.57 -1.65 0.99
N GLY A 88 4.67 -2.34 0.29
CA GLY A 88 3.24 -2.37 0.60
C GLY A 88 2.95 -2.87 2.01
N ALA A 89 3.58 -3.98 2.39
CA ALA A 89 3.53 -4.52 3.74
C ALA A 89 4.05 -3.51 4.78
N GLY A 90 5.19 -2.88 4.51
CA GLY A 90 5.77 -1.86 5.38
C GLY A 90 4.85 -0.66 5.59
N VAL A 91 4.14 -0.24 4.53
CA VAL A 91 3.14 0.85 4.61
C VAL A 91 2.01 0.45 5.54
N LEU A 92 1.39 -0.72 5.33
CA LEU A 92 0.27 -1.17 6.16
C LEU A 92 0.65 -1.37 7.63
N LEU A 93 1.86 -1.88 7.89
CA LEU A 93 2.35 -2.09 9.25
C LEU A 93 2.61 -0.80 10.02
N ALA A 94 2.76 0.34 9.33
CA ALA A 94 2.89 1.63 10.00
C ALA A 94 1.63 2.00 10.81
N GLU A 95 0.44 1.46 10.47
CA GLU A 95 -0.78 1.63 11.26
C GLU A 95 -0.68 1.02 12.67
N ALA A 96 0.17 0.02 12.86
CA ALA A 96 0.46 -0.54 14.20
C ALA A 96 1.22 0.46 15.09
N GLY A 97 1.86 1.47 14.50
CA GLY A 97 2.64 2.50 15.18
C GLY A 97 3.83 1.93 15.95
N ARG A 98 4.17 2.55 17.09
CA ARG A 98 5.30 2.14 17.95
C ARG A 98 4.98 0.93 18.84
N ARG A 99 4.34 -0.09 18.29
CA ARG A 99 3.94 -1.32 18.99
C ARG A 99 4.68 -2.52 18.39
N PRO A 100 5.95 -2.76 18.75
CA PRO A 100 6.81 -3.74 18.07
C PRO A 100 6.27 -5.17 18.12
N VAL A 101 5.59 -5.55 19.20
CA VAL A 101 4.94 -6.88 19.31
C VAL A 101 3.77 -7.03 18.33
N LEU A 102 3.01 -5.96 18.09
CA LEU A 102 1.91 -5.97 17.12
C LEU A 102 2.48 -6.00 15.70
N VAL A 103 3.49 -5.19 15.40
CA VAL A 103 4.20 -5.19 14.11
C VAL A 103 4.72 -6.59 13.80
N ALA A 104 5.45 -7.22 14.73
CA ALA A 104 6.03 -8.55 14.52
C ALA A 104 4.98 -9.61 14.17
N ARG A 105 3.81 -9.59 14.82
CA ARG A 105 2.73 -10.53 14.54
C ARG A 105 2.02 -10.23 13.23
N LEU A 106 1.75 -8.96 12.94
CA LEU A 106 1.10 -8.57 11.68
C LEU A 106 2.02 -8.80 10.47
N SER A 107 3.35 -8.77 10.66
CA SER A 107 4.30 -9.16 9.62
C SER A 107 4.09 -10.60 9.15
N GLU A 108 3.56 -11.50 9.99
CA GLU A 108 3.26 -12.89 9.61
C GLU A 108 2.12 -13.00 8.59
N PHE A 109 1.39 -11.92 8.30
CA PHE A 109 0.41 -11.88 7.22
C PHE A 109 1.01 -11.70 5.83
N PHE A 110 2.31 -11.42 5.74
CA PHE A 110 3.01 -11.18 4.49
C PHE A 110 4.09 -12.23 4.27
N ASP A 111 4.19 -12.72 3.03
CA ASP A 111 5.19 -13.73 2.64
C ASP A 111 6.59 -13.13 2.44
N VAL A 112 6.74 -11.82 2.61
CA VAL A 112 7.99 -11.07 2.44
C VAL A 112 8.31 -10.28 3.68
N ALA A 113 9.61 -10.07 3.94
CA ALA A 113 10.06 -9.21 5.03
C ALA A 113 9.66 -7.75 4.74
N PRO A 114 8.78 -7.13 5.55
CA PRO A 114 8.30 -5.78 5.29
C PRO A 114 9.43 -4.74 5.35
N LEU A 115 9.39 -3.74 4.48
CA LEU A 115 10.37 -2.66 4.53
C LEU A 115 10.14 -1.81 5.79
N ALA A 116 11.24 -1.41 6.43
CA ALA A 116 11.19 -0.43 7.51
C ALA A 116 10.88 0.94 6.91
N ILE A 117 9.71 1.49 7.25
CA ILE A 117 9.25 2.81 6.83
C ILE A 117 9.15 3.70 8.07
N ASP A 118 9.44 4.99 7.89
CA ASP A 118 9.17 5.99 8.91
C ASP A 118 7.67 5.92 9.33
N PRO A 119 7.35 5.76 10.63
CA PRO A 119 5.98 5.50 11.06
C PRO A 119 4.97 6.58 10.64
N ASP A 120 5.37 7.85 10.65
CA ASP A 120 4.45 8.95 10.35
C ASP A 120 4.15 9.01 8.84
N ARG A 121 5.18 8.82 8.00
CA ARG A 121 5.00 8.71 6.55
C ARG A 121 4.21 7.46 6.17
N GLY A 122 4.52 6.33 6.80
CA GLY A 122 3.84 5.07 6.57
C GLY A 122 2.36 5.13 6.96
N LEU A 123 2.03 5.73 8.11
CA LEU A 123 0.64 5.88 8.57
C LEU A 123 -0.17 6.75 7.60
N SER A 124 0.38 7.88 7.17
CA SER A 124 -0.24 8.73 6.16
C SER A 124 -0.50 7.98 4.86
N ALA A 125 0.50 7.24 4.37
CA ALA A 125 0.40 6.42 3.17
C ALA A 125 -0.64 5.30 3.30
N ALA A 126 -0.69 4.62 4.45
CA ALA A 126 -1.64 3.53 4.70
C ALA A 126 -3.09 4.02 4.70
N HIS A 127 -3.36 5.14 5.37
CA HIS A 127 -4.69 5.76 5.36
C HIS A 127 -5.13 6.19 3.95
N ALA A 128 -4.24 6.84 3.20
CA ALA A 128 -4.50 7.23 1.82
C ALA A 128 -4.75 6.01 0.92
N ALA A 129 -3.88 4.99 1.00
CA ALA A 129 -4.00 3.75 0.25
C ALA A 129 -5.31 3.02 0.57
N ARG A 130 -5.67 2.91 1.85
CA ARG A 130 -6.92 2.28 2.29
C ARG A 130 -8.15 3.03 1.76
N GLY A 131 -8.15 4.36 1.86
CA GLY A 131 -9.24 5.18 1.33
C GLY A 131 -9.40 5.02 -0.19
N LEU A 132 -8.31 5.10 -0.94
CA LEU A 132 -8.28 4.90 -2.39
C LEU A 132 -8.72 3.47 -2.78
N PHE A 133 -8.23 2.46 -2.08
CA PHE A 133 -8.56 1.06 -2.34
C PHE A 133 -10.05 0.80 -2.12
N MET A 134 -10.63 1.30 -1.03
CA MET A 134 -12.07 1.16 -0.77
C MET A 134 -12.92 1.93 -1.80
N ALA A 135 -12.49 3.12 -2.21
CA ALA A 135 -13.17 3.89 -3.26
C ALA A 135 -13.09 3.18 -4.62
N PHE A 136 -11.94 2.58 -4.94
CA PHE A 136 -11.75 1.75 -6.12
C PHE A 136 -12.68 0.52 -6.10
N GLU A 137 -12.67 -0.26 -5.02
CA GLU A 137 -13.54 -1.45 -4.90
C GLU A 137 -15.03 -1.11 -4.94
N ALA A 138 -15.42 0.10 -4.52
CA ALA A 138 -16.78 0.60 -4.62
C ALA A 138 -17.17 1.13 -6.01
N GLY A 139 -16.24 1.16 -6.98
CA GLY A 139 -16.46 1.73 -8.32
C GLY A 139 -16.53 3.27 -8.33
N ALA A 140 -16.23 3.93 -7.23
CA ALA A 140 -16.36 5.39 -7.09
C ALA A 140 -15.30 6.18 -7.88
N LEU A 141 -14.25 5.50 -8.34
CA LEU A 141 -13.13 6.11 -9.09
C LEU A 141 -13.29 6.00 -10.61
N GLU A 142 -14.26 5.23 -11.11
CA GLU A 142 -14.57 5.14 -12.55
C GLU A 142 -15.48 6.31 -13.04
N ALA A 143 -16.15 7.01 -12.12
CA ALA A 143 -17.12 8.07 -12.44
C ALA A 143 -16.51 9.46 -12.71
N ALA A 144 -15.17 9.58 -12.74
CA ALA A 144 -14.47 10.85 -12.87
C ALA A 144 -13.73 11.05 -14.22
N ALA A 145 -13.93 10.15 -15.19
CA ALA A 145 -13.32 10.21 -16.53
C ALA A 145 -14.29 10.75 -17.59
#